data_AF-A0A967F5R5-F1
#
_entry.id   AF-A0A967F5R5-F1
#
_cell.length_a   1.000
_cell.length_b   1.000
_cell.length_c   1.000
_cell.angle_alpha   90.00
_cell.angle_beta   90.00
_cell.angle_gamma   90.00
#
_symmetry.space_group_name_H-M   'P 1'
#
loop_
_entity.id
_entity.type
_entity.pdbx_description
1 polymer ?
#
loop_
_entity_poly.entity_id
_entity_poly.type
_entity_poly.pdbx_seq_one_letter_code
_entity_poly.pdbx_strand_id
1 'polypeptide(L)' 'MANQIAANFSFHEDQVERVADHFTRFWAPSMRRMLSDHVEGGGDGLDGAVQRAVRLLNGT' A
#
# COMPACT_ATOMS: atom_id res chain seq x y z
N MET A 1 10.27 -2.81 1.21
CA MET A 1 9.21 -3.57 1.92
C MET A 1 7.85 -3.45 1.26
N ALA A 2 7.25 -2.26 1.10
CA ALA A 2 5.92 -2.11 0.48
C ALA A 2 5.79 -2.82 -0.89
N ASN A 3 6.74 -2.60 -1.80
CA ASN A 3 6.75 -3.25 -3.12
C ASN A 3 6.90 -4.78 -3.03
N GLN A 4 7.61 -5.30 -2.02
CA GLN A 4 7.74 -6.75 -1.82
C GLN A 4 6.42 -7.35 -1.34
N ILE A 5 5.67 -6.64 -0.50
CA ILE A 5 4.32 -7.05 -0.10
C ILE A 5 3.40 -7.07 -1.32
N ALA A 6 3.45 -6.03 -2.18
CA ALA A 6 2.69 -6.03 -3.43
C ALA A 6 3.08 -7.18 -4.37
N ALA A 7 4.37 -7.45 -4.53
CA ALA A 7 4.87 -8.56 -5.33
C ALA A 7 4.38 -9.92 -4.80
N ASN A 8 4.34 -10.11 -3.48
CA ASN A 8 3.79 -11.34 -2.87
C ASN A 8 2.30 -11.56 -3.15
N PHE A 9 1.56 -10.51 -3.52
CA PHE A 9 0.15 -10.63 -3.90
C PHE A 9 -0.09 -10.54 -5.41
N SER A 10 0.94 -10.51 -6.26
CA SER A 10 0.80 -10.21 -7.70
C SER A 10 0.01 -11.23 -8.51
N PHE A 11 -0.20 -12.44 -7.97
CA PHE A 11 -0.98 -13.51 -8.59
C PHE A 11 -2.45 -13.52 -8.14
N HIS A 12 -2.85 -12.58 -7.29
CA HIS A 12 -4.24 -12.40 -6.86
C HIS A 12 -4.96 -11.36 -7.70
N GLU A 13 -6.21 -11.65 -8.09
CA GLU A 13 -7.06 -10.70 -8.80
C GLU A 13 -7.40 -9.48 -7.93
N ASP A 14 -7.54 -9.68 -6.61
CA ASP A 14 -7.79 -8.67 -5.56
C ASP A 14 -6.50 -8.15 -4.91
N GLN A 15 -5.41 -8.02 -5.69
CA GLN A 15 -4.09 -7.64 -5.18
C GLN A 15 -4.11 -6.34 -4.36
N VAL A 16 -4.83 -5.31 -4.83
CA VAL A 16 -4.83 -3.97 -4.21
C VAL A 16 -5.47 -4.02 -2.82
N GLU A 17 -6.61 -4.68 -2.72
CA GLU A 17 -7.38 -4.87 -1.49
C GLU A 17 -6.58 -5.67 -0.46
N ARG A 18 -5.89 -6.74 -0.90
CA ARG A 18 -5.03 -7.54 -0.03
C ARG A 18 -3.83 -6.77 0.50
N VAL A 19 -3.22 -5.92 -0.33
CA VAL A 19 -2.11 -5.05 0.09
C VAL A 19 -2.60 -4.03 1.13
N ALA A 20 -3.77 -3.42 0.92
CA ALA A 20 -4.37 -2.49 1.89
C ALA A 20 -4.74 -3.17 3.22
N ASP A 21 -5.34 -4.37 3.18
CA ASP A 21 -5.62 -5.19 4.37
C ASP A 21 -4.33 -5.51 5.14
N HIS A 22 -3.28 -5.92 4.41
CA HIS A 22 -1.98 -6.23 5.01
C HIS A 22 -1.39 -5.01 5.74
N PHE A 23 -1.37 -3.84 5.11
CA PHE A 23 -0.91 -2.61 5.77
C PHE A 23 -1.75 -2.30 7.01
N THR A 24 -3.07 -2.41 6.92
CA THR A 24 -3.97 -2.12 8.05
C THR A 24 -3.71 -3.04 9.25
N ARG A 25 -3.49 -4.33 9.00
CA ARG A 25 -3.35 -5.34 10.06
C ARG A 25 -1.96 -5.42 10.67
N PHE A 26 -0.93 -5.21 9.87
CA PHE A 26 0.45 -5.52 10.28
C PHE A 26 1.34 -4.29 10.42
N TRP A 27 0.97 -3.14 9.85
CA TRP A 27 1.77 -1.92 9.97
C TRP A 27 1.25 -1.01 11.06
N ALA A 28 2.18 -0.46 11.84
CA ALA A 28 1.87 0.57 12.82
C ALA A 28 1.22 1.79 12.13
N PRO A 29 0.34 2.53 12.83
CA PRO A 29 -0.29 3.73 12.27
C PRO A 29 0.72 4.76 11.72
N SER A 30 1.87 4.92 12.38
CA SER A 30 2.94 5.81 11.94
C SER A 30 3.57 5.37 10.60
N MET A 31 3.76 4.08 10.39
CA MET A 31 4.27 3.55 9.12
C MET A 31 3.29 3.79 7.97
N ARG A 32 1.99 3.60 8.23
CA ARG A 32 0.94 3.91 7.24
C ARG A 32 0.91 5.39 6.90
N ARG A 33 1.02 6.29 7.90
CA ARG A 33 1.14 7.73 7.69
C ARG A 33 2.31 8.08 6.78
N MET A 34 3.52 7.58 7.09
CA MET A 34 4.72 7.83 6.27
C MET A 34 4.54 7.36 4.82
N LEU A 35 3.89 6.21 4.62
CA LEU A 35 3.62 5.69 3.28
C LEU A 35 2.59 6.54 2.53
N SER A 36 1.54 7.00 3.22
CA SER A 36 0.56 7.94 2.67
C SER A 36 1.22 9.26 2.25
N ASP A 37 2.02 9.86 3.12
CA ASP A 37 2.73 11.11 2.84
C ASP A 37 3.66 10.97 1.61
N HIS A 38 4.35 9.83 1.47
CA HIS A 38 5.19 9.54 0.29
C HIS A 38 4.37 9.41 -1.00
N VAL A 39 3.19 8.78 -0.93
CA VAL A 39 2.28 8.67 -2.09
C VAL A 39 1.71 10.03 -2.49
N GLU A 40 1.37 10.90 -1.52
CA GLU A 40 0.96 12.28 -1.79
C GLU A 40 2.07 13.11 -2.43
N GLY A 41 3.33 12.85 -2.06
CA GLY A 41 4.53 13.42 -2.68
C GLY A 41 4.86 12.89 -4.09
N GLY A 42 4.03 12.01 -4.66
CA GLY A 42 4.19 11.46 -6.00
C GLY A 42 4.52 9.97 -6.03
N GLY A 43 4.90 9.37 -4.89
CA GLY A 43 5.07 7.93 -4.75
C GLY A 43 6.21 7.33 -5.56
N ASP A 44 7.28 8.09 -5.83
CA ASP A 44 8.37 7.64 -6.68
C ASP A 44 8.99 6.33 -6.15
N GLY A 45 9.31 5.43 -7.08
CA GLY A 45 9.79 4.08 -6.79
C GLY A 45 8.77 3.11 -6.17
N LEU A 46 7.52 3.50 -5.91
CA LEU A 46 6.48 2.58 -5.44
C LEU A 46 5.78 1.86 -6.59
N ASP A 47 5.52 0.57 -6.40
CA ASP A 47 4.68 -0.21 -7.29
C ASP A 47 3.26 0.38 -7.38
N GLY A 48 2.66 0.31 -8.57
CA GLY A 48 1.32 0.87 -8.80
C GLY A 48 0.23 0.26 -7.90
N ALA A 49 0.36 -1.01 -7.52
CA ALA A 49 -0.55 -1.65 -6.57
C ALA A 49 -0.41 -1.07 -5.15
N VAL A 50 0.82 -0.72 -4.72
CA VAL A 50 1.05 -0.04 -3.44
C VAL A 50 0.39 1.33 -3.44
N GLN A 51 0.58 2.14 -4.49
CA GLN A 51 -0.02 3.47 -4.58
C GLN A 51 -1.56 3.41 -4.53
N ARG A 52 -2.16 2.45 -5.25
CA ARG A 52 -3.62 2.25 -5.23
C ARG A 52 -4.11 1.78 -3.85
N ALA A 53 -3.40 0.86 -3.20
CA ALA A 53 -3.76 0.36 -1.88
C ALA A 53 -3.72 1.48 -0.83
N VAL A 54 -2.73 2.37 -0.89
CA VAL A 54 -2.65 3.54 0.00
C VAL A 54 -3.81 4.51 -0.23
N ARG A 55 -4.20 4.76 -1.47
CA ARG A 55 -5.38 5.60 -1.78
C ARG A 55 -6.68 4.99 -1.24
N LEU A 56 -6.79 3.66 -1.23
CA LEU A 56 -7.93 2.97 -0.62
C LEU A 56 -8.01 3.23 0.89
N LEU A 57 -6.87 3.22 1.59
CA LEU A 57 -6.80 3.51 3.04
C LEU A 57 -7.21 4.94 3.40
N ASN A 58 -6.94 5.90 2.52
CA ASN A 58 -7.27 7.31 2.75
C ASN A 58 -8.72 7.65 2.39
N GLY A 59 -9.42 6.77 1.68
CA GLY A 59 -10.81 6.97 1.21
C GLY A 59 -11.90 6.30 2.08
N THR A 60 -11.50 5.45 3.03
CA THR A 60 -12.36 4.84 4.06
C THR A 60 -12.36 5.64 5.36
#